data_AF-W2T3F7-F1
#
_entry.id   AF-W2T3F7-F1
#
_cell.length_a   1.000
_cell.length_b   1.000
_cell.length_c   1.000
_cell.angle_alpha   90.00
_cell.angle_beta   90.00
_cell.angle_gamma   90.00
#
_symmetry.space_group_name_H-M   'P 1'
#
loop_
_entity.id
_entity.type
_entity.pdbx_description
1 polymer ?
#
loop_
_entity_poly.entity_id
_entity_poly.type
_entity_poly.pdbx_seq_one_letter_code
_entity_poly.pdbx_strand_id
1 'polypeptide(L)'
;MSLAGMATTTLAEFEQQYSLQTAEVTATIARLPSLPASDRPASVQSVQRVLSDVADLLEQMELAVRDLASGSAERNKYELRVRSYRNDKRLLDGELEKAVKRLRESADREELLAYDEAVEMDQQEEQLIANTERLERSSRKIQDAYRMAVETEQIGAEVLGNLSSQRETIGRARDRMREADVELGRSNRLLNTMIRR
;
A
#
# COMPACT_ATOMS: atom_id res chain seq x y z
N MET A 1 28.71 -32.75 61.07
CA MET A 1 27.75 -32.21 60.09
C MET A 1 27.29 -33.36 59.21
N SER A 2 26.00 -33.70 59.27
CA SER A 2 25.42 -34.87 58.61
C SER A 2 25.35 -34.67 57.08
N LEU A 3 25.65 -35.72 56.31
CA LEU A 3 25.46 -35.78 54.84
C LEU A 3 24.05 -35.32 54.40
N ALA A 4 23.04 -35.56 55.23
CA ALA A 4 21.66 -35.11 54.99
C ALA A 4 21.51 -33.57 55.02
N GLY A 5 22.35 -32.86 55.79
CA GLY A 5 22.31 -31.39 55.86
C GLY A 5 22.93 -30.70 54.64
N MET A 6 23.81 -31.39 53.90
CA MET A 6 24.41 -30.86 52.66
C MET A 6 23.54 -31.15 51.43
N ALA A 7 22.84 -32.28 51.42
CA ALA A 7 21.84 -32.59 50.37
C ALA A 7 20.66 -31.62 50.39
N THR A 8 20.26 -31.12 51.57
CA THR A 8 19.14 -30.18 51.69
C THR A 8 19.52 -28.74 51.31
N THR A 9 20.78 -28.34 51.47
CA THR A 9 21.26 -27.01 51.03
C THR A 9 21.37 -26.93 49.52
N THR A 10 21.89 -27.98 48.89
CA THR A 10 22.00 -28.08 47.41
C THR A 10 20.63 -28.12 46.73
N LEU A 11 19.64 -28.80 47.32
CA LEU A 11 18.26 -28.78 46.83
C LEU A 11 17.60 -27.39 46.91
N ALA A 12 17.93 -26.60 47.93
CA ALA A 12 17.42 -25.23 48.07
C ALA A 12 18.04 -24.29 47.01
N GLU A 13 19.33 -24.47 46.69
CA GLU A 13 20.01 -23.74 45.61
C GLU A 13 19.39 -24.06 44.24
N PHE A 14 19.05 -25.33 43.98
CA PHE A 14 18.35 -25.72 42.76
C PHE A 14 16.94 -25.12 42.67
N GLU A 15 16.18 -25.06 43.77
CA GLU A 15 14.88 -24.38 43.78
C GLU A 15 15.01 -22.88 43.45
N GLN A 16 16.05 -22.22 43.96
CA GLN A 16 16.31 -20.82 43.65
C GLN A 16 16.65 -20.63 42.16
N GLN A 17 17.54 -21.47 41.61
CA GLN A 17 17.91 -21.43 40.19
C GLN A 17 16.71 -21.68 39.28
N TYR A 18 15.87 -22.67 39.60
CA TYR A 18 14.66 -22.97 38.86
C TYR A 18 13.70 -21.76 38.84
N SER A 19 13.51 -21.10 39.99
CA SER A 19 12.64 -19.91 40.06
C SER A 19 13.14 -18.74 39.21
N LEU A 20 14.47 -18.56 39.15
CA LEU A 20 15.08 -17.46 38.40
C LEU A 20 14.99 -17.72 36.88
N GLN A 21 15.30 -18.95 36.45
CA GLN A 21 15.24 -19.34 35.04
C GLN A 21 13.80 -19.35 34.50
N THR A 22 12.83 -19.84 35.28
CA THR A 22 11.41 -19.82 34.87
C THR A 22 10.84 -18.40 34.81
N ALA A 23 11.24 -17.52 35.73
CA ALA A 23 10.88 -16.10 35.66
C ALA A 23 11.48 -15.42 34.42
N GLU A 24 12.74 -15.71 34.09
CA GLU A 24 13.40 -15.20 32.89
C GLU A 24 12.70 -15.69 31.61
N VAL A 25 12.38 -16.98 31.51
CA VAL A 25 11.62 -17.57 30.39
C VAL A 25 10.26 -16.90 30.25
N THR A 26 9.53 -16.72 31.35
CA THR A 26 8.19 -16.10 31.31
C THR A 26 8.28 -14.64 30.87
N ALA A 27 9.25 -13.89 31.39
CA ALA A 27 9.44 -12.48 31.04
C ALA A 27 9.86 -12.30 29.57
N THR A 28 10.75 -13.15 29.07
CA THR A 28 11.19 -13.14 27.68
C THR A 28 10.06 -13.55 26.73
N ILE A 29 9.28 -14.59 27.05
CA ILE A 29 8.07 -14.98 26.30
C ILE A 29 7.06 -13.83 26.23
N ALA A 30 6.81 -13.14 27.36
CA ALA A 30 5.91 -11.99 27.40
C ALA A 30 6.43 -10.81 26.56
N ARG A 31 7.75 -10.66 26.42
CA ARG A 31 8.39 -9.61 25.64
C ARG A 31 8.45 -9.92 24.14
N LEU A 32 8.47 -11.20 23.74
CA LEU A 32 8.59 -11.65 22.34
C LEU A 32 7.71 -10.88 21.34
N PRO A 33 6.43 -10.57 21.63
CA PRO A 33 5.57 -9.82 20.71
C PRO A 33 6.00 -8.36 20.50
N SER A 34 6.68 -7.75 21.48
CA SER A 34 7.13 -6.36 21.41
C SER A 34 8.51 -6.19 20.75
N LEU A 35 9.24 -7.29 20.51
CA LEU A 35 10.54 -7.22 19.86
C LEU A 35 10.41 -7.04 18.34
N PRO A 36 11.39 -6.39 17.69
CA PRO A 36 11.45 -6.29 16.24
C PRO A 36 11.64 -7.67 15.60
N ALA A 37 11.14 -7.85 14.38
CA ALA A 37 11.13 -9.16 13.70
C ALA A 37 12.51 -9.80 13.54
N SER A 38 13.58 -8.99 13.43
CA SER A 38 14.98 -9.43 13.37
C SER A 38 15.46 -10.14 14.65
N ASP A 39 14.96 -9.71 15.81
CA ASP A 39 15.50 -10.11 17.12
C ASP A 39 14.66 -11.21 17.78
N ARG A 40 13.43 -11.42 17.27
CA ARG A 40 12.53 -12.51 17.66
C ARG A 40 13.18 -13.90 17.56
N PRO A 41 13.81 -14.32 16.44
CA PRO A 41 14.38 -15.67 16.35
C PRO A 41 15.54 -15.89 17.33
N ALA A 42 16.39 -14.89 17.54
CA ALA A 42 17.46 -14.96 18.53
C ALA A 42 16.91 -15.09 19.96
N SER A 43 15.86 -14.31 20.27
CA SER A 43 15.18 -14.38 21.57
C SER A 43 14.52 -15.74 21.80
N VAL A 44 13.84 -16.30 20.78
CA VAL A 44 13.23 -17.64 20.86
C VAL A 44 14.30 -18.71 21.10
N GLN A 45 15.43 -18.66 20.39
CA GLN A 45 16.55 -19.59 20.64
C GLN A 45 17.12 -19.46 22.04
N SER A 46 17.23 -18.22 22.57
CA SER A 46 17.65 -18.00 23.95
C SER A 46 16.70 -18.67 24.94
N VAL A 47 15.39 -18.50 24.76
CA VAL A 47 14.38 -19.15 25.62
C VAL A 47 14.44 -20.67 25.53
N GLN A 48 14.65 -21.23 24.33
CA GLN A 48 14.82 -22.67 24.15
C GLN A 48 16.04 -23.22 24.88
N ARG A 49 17.15 -22.47 24.91
CA ARG A 49 18.35 -22.84 25.70
C ARG A 49 18.07 -22.80 27.20
N VAL A 50 17.43 -21.74 27.69
CA VAL A 50 17.08 -21.68 29.13
C VAL A 50 16.12 -22.81 29.50
N LEU A 51 15.19 -23.18 28.62
CA LEU A 51 14.29 -24.33 28.84
C LEU A 51 15.01 -25.68 28.80
N SER A 52 16.10 -25.84 28.03
CA SER A 52 16.96 -27.02 28.12
C SER A 52 17.74 -27.04 29.43
N ASP A 53 18.28 -25.89 29.86
CA ASP A 53 19.01 -25.79 31.13
C ASP A 53 18.10 -26.11 32.33
N VAL A 54 16.84 -25.67 32.29
CA VAL A 54 15.81 -26.05 33.29
C VAL A 54 15.53 -27.55 33.27
N ALA A 55 15.58 -28.21 32.10
CA ALA A 55 15.41 -29.65 31.99
C ALA A 55 16.56 -30.40 32.69
N ASP A 56 17.80 -29.96 32.44
CA ASP A 56 19.01 -30.52 33.04
C ASP A 56 19.01 -30.29 34.56
N LEU A 57 18.57 -29.11 35.02
CA LEU A 57 18.42 -28.80 36.44
C LEU A 57 17.39 -29.73 37.12
N LEU A 58 16.26 -30.00 36.48
CA LEU A 58 15.25 -30.92 37.01
C LEU A 58 15.78 -32.36 37.09
N GLU A 59 16.59 -32.80 36.13
CA GLU A 59 17.26 -34.11 36.20
C GLU A 59 18.25 -34.17 37.38
N GLN A 60 19.04 -33.12 37.60
CA GLN A 60 19.94 -33.03 38.76
C GLN A 60 19.18 -33.04 40.09
N MET A 61 18.05 -32.33 40.18
CA MET A 61 17.17 -32.37 41.35
C MET A 61 16.64 -33.79 41.61
N GLU A 62 16.30 -34.56 40.57
CA GLU A 62 15.83 -35.93 40.74
C GLU A 62 16.91 -36.88 41.25
N LEU A 63 18.14 -36.73 40.79
CA LEU A 63 19.28 -37.50 41.28
C LEU A 63 19.52 -37.17 42.76
N ALA A 64 19.55 -35.88 43.12
CA ALA A 64 19.71 -35.45 44.51
C ALA A 64 18.56 -35.93 45.43
N VAL A 65 17.33 -35.99 44.91
CA VAL A 65 16.17 -36.53 45.65
C VAL A 65 16.25 -38.05 45.83
N ARG A 66 16.85 -38.78 44.88
CA ARG A 66 17.06 -40.23 44.99
C ARG A 66 18.09 -40.60 46.04
N ASP A 67 19.09 -39.75 46.25
CA ASP A 67 20.13 -39.91 47.27
C ASP A 67 19.60 -39.70 48.72
N LEU A 68 18.41 -39.13 48.89
CA LEU A 68 17.73 -39.03 50.18
C LEU A 68 17.23 -40.41 50.66
N ALA A 69 17.27 -40.62 51.98
CA ALA A 69 16.82 -41.86 52.60
C ALA A 69 15.40 -42.26 52.17
N SER A 70 15.26 -43.53 51.75
CA SER A 70 14.02 -44.13 51.28
C SER A 70 12.91 -43.98 52.33
N GLY A 71 11.79 -43.36 51.96
CA GLY A 71 10.63 -43.19 52.85
C GLY A 71 10.67 -41.98 53.79
N SER A 72 11.65 -41.07 53.65
CA SER A 72 11.66 -39.82 54.41
C SER A 72 10.56 -38.85 53.96
N ALA A 73 10.02 -38.06 54.90
CA ALA A 73 9.05 -37.01 54.58
C ALA A 73 9.61 -35.94 53.63
N GLU A 74 10.92 -35.70 53.68
CA GLU A 74 11.63 -34.76 52.81
C GLU A 74 11.69 -35.25 51.36
N ARG A 75 11.94 -36.54 51.15
CA ARG A 75 11.94 -37.14 49.81
C ARG A 75 10.59 -37.00 49.12
N ASN A 76 9.50 -37.32 49.82
CA ASN A 76 8.14 -37.18 49.30
C ASN A 76 7.80 -35.73 48.94
N LYS A 77 8.28 -34.76 49.74
CA LYS A 77 8.07 -33.33 49.48
C LYS A 77 8.76 -32.89 48.17
N TYR A 78 10.03 -33.26 48.00
CA TYR A 78 10.79 -32.86 46.81
C TYR A 78 10.35 -33.63 45.55
N GLU A 79 9.94 -34.90 45.66
CA GLU A 79 9.34 -35.64 44.54
C GLU A 79 8.07 -34.96 44.00
N LEU A 80 7.21 -34.46 44.90
CA LEU A 80 6.00 -33.73 44.51
C LEU A 80 6.34 -32.41 43.81
N ARG A 81 7.33 -31.68 44.32
CA ARG A 81 7.80 -30.41 43.72
C ARG A 81 8.41 -30.60 42.34
N VAL A 82 9.30 -31.58 42.18
CA VAL A 82 9.89 -31.93 40.88
C VAL A 82 8.81 -32.32 39.86
N ARG A 83 7.79 -33.08 40.27
CA ARG A 83 6.63 -33.36 39.42
C ARG A 83 5.87 -32.10 39.01
N SER A 84 5.68 -31.15 39.93
CA SER A 84 5.06 -29.86 39.61
C SER A 84 5.89 -29.09 38.60
N TYR A 85 7.20 -28.97 38.83
CA TYR A 85 8.11 -28.24 37.95
C TYR A 85 8.21 -28.84 36.54
N ARG A 86 8.12 -30.17 36.40
CA ARG A 86 7.99 -30.82 35.09
C ARG A 86 6.72 -30.42 34.34
N ASN A 87 5.60 -30.31 35.06
CA ASN A 87 4.35 -29.87 34.44
C ASN A 87 4.43 -28.39 34.05
N ASP A 88 5.00 -27.54 34.90
CA ASP A 88 5.21 -26.12 34.61
C ASP A 88 6.11 -25.92 33.40
N LYS A 89 7.23 -26.65 33.29
CA LYS A 89 8.08 -26.64 32.09
C LYS A 89 7.28 -27.00 30.84
N ARG A 90 6.45 -28.05 30.88
CA ARG A 90 5.59 -28.44 29.76
C ARG A 90 4.63 -27.34 29.33
N LEU A 91 4.09 -26.59 30.30
CA LEU A 91 3.23 -25.45 30.02
C LEU A 91 4.02 -24.33 29.33
N LEU A 92 5.21 -24.01 29.85
CA LEU A 92 6.10 -22.99 29.26
C LEU A 92 6.55 -23.35 27.83
N ASP A 93 6.87 -24.63 27.56
CA ASP A 93 7.15 -25.11 26.20
C ASP A 93 5.96 -24.84 25.25
N GLY A 94 4.74 -25.15 25.71
CA GLY A 94 3.53 -24.90 24.93
C GLY A 94 3.17 -23.42 24.76
N GLU A 95 3.49 -22.56 25.72
CA GLU A 95 3.33 -21.11 25.60
C GLU A 95 4.32 -20.51 24.60
N LEU A 96 5.58 -20.98 24.59
CA LEU A 96 6.57 -20.58 23.61
C LEU A 96 6.14 -20.97 22.19
N GLU A 97 5.68 -22.21 21.97
CA GLU A 97 5.19 -22.65 20.66
C GLU A 97 4.01 -21.81 20.17
N LYS A 98 3.04 -21.52 21.05
CA LYS A 98 1.90 -20.64 20.72
C LYS A 98 2.36 -19.22 20.37
N ALA A 99 3.31 -18.67 21.13
CA ALA A 99 3.87 -17.35 20.86
C ALA A 99 4.56 -17.33 19.48
N VAL A 100 5.41 -18.32 19.19
CA VAL A 100 6.10 -18.45 17.90
C VAL A 100 5.10 -18.57 16.73
N LYS A 101 4.04 -19.36 16.89
CA LYS A 101 3.02 -19.52 15.85
C LYS A 101 2.29 -18.21 15.56
N ARG A 102 1.87 -17.47 16.59
CA ARG A 102 1.23 -16.15 16.43
C ARG A 102 2.15 -15.15 15.72
N LEU A 103 3.45 -15.18 16.01
CA LEU A 103 4.42 -14.29 15.36
C LEU A 103 4.58 -14.59 13.88
N ARG A 104 4.56 -15.87 13.48
CA ARG A 104 4.57 -16.27 12.07
C ARG A 104 3.31 -15.81 11.34
N GLU A 105 2.14 -16.08 11.90
CA GLU A 105 0.86 -15.65 11.32
C GLU A 105 0.78 -14.12 11.17
N SER A 106 1.33 -13.36 12.12
CA SER A 106 1.41 -11.90 12.02
C SER A 106 2.34 -11.44 10.90
N ALA A 107 3.49 -12.10 10.72
CA ALA A 107 4.45 -11.74 9.68
C ALA A 107 3.89 -12.03 8.28
N ASP A 108 3.29 -13.20 8.09
CA ASP A 108 2.66 -13.58 6.81
C ASP A 108 1.52 -12.60 6.45
N ARG A 109 0.74 -12.16 7.44
CA ARG A 109 -0.33 -11.18 7.23
C ARG A 109 0.22 -9.80 6.86
N GLU A 110 1.30 -9.37 7.50
CA GLU A 110 1.92 -8.08 7.23
C GLU A 110 2.54 -8.04 5.83
N GLU A 111 3.17 -9.15 5.39
CA GLU A 111 3.67 -9.31 4.02
C GLU A 111 2.55 -9.27 2.97
N LEU A 112 1.43 -9.95 3.23
CA LEU A 112 0.27 -9.92 2.34
C LEU A 112 -0.35 -8.52 2.22
N LEU A 113 -0.46 -7.79 3.34
CA LEU A 113 -0.99 -6.42 3.33
C LEU A 113 -0.05 -5.45 2.60
N ALA A 114 1.27 -5.60 2.77
CA ALA A 114 2.26 -4.78 2.08
C ALA A 114 2.23 -5.01 0.56
N TYR A 115 2.00 -6.25 0.12
CA TYR A 115 1.85 -6.56 -1.30
C TYR A 115 0.59 -5.94 -1.91
N ASP A 116 -0.54 -6.03 -1.20
CA ASP A 116 -1.82 -5.47 -1.67
C ASP A 116 -1.75 -3.94 -1.79
N GLU A 117 -1.16 -3.26 -0.81
CA GLU A 117 -0.96 -1.81 -0.83
C GLU A 117 -0.05 -1.36 -1.99
N ALA A 118 1.01 -2.11 -2.28
CA ALA A 118 1.89 -1.81 -3.41
C ALA A 118 1.17 -1.95 -4.76
N VAL A 119 0.34 -2.98 -4.92
CA VAL A 119 -0.43 -3.21 -6.14
C VAL A 119 -1.52 -2.15 -6.33
N GLU A 120 -2.23 -1.77 -5.26
CA GLU A 120 -3.23 -0.69 -5.34
C GLU A 120 -2.59 0.66 -5.70
N MET A 121 -1.43 0.98 -5.14
CA MET A 121 -0.70 2.21 -5.45
C MET A 121 -0.28 2.26 -6.93
N ASP A 122 0.29 1.19 -7.46
CA ASP A 122 0.73 1.10 -8.86
C ASP A 122 -0.46 1.28 -9.83
N GLN A 123 -1.60 0.65 -9.53
CA GLN A 123 -2.83 0.82 -10.31
C GLN A 123 -3.36 2.26 -10.27
N GLN A 124 -3.27 2.93 -9.13
CA GLN A 124 -3.69 4.34 -9.02
C GLN A 124 -2.78 5.26 -9.84
N GLU A 125 -1.46 5.06 -9.80
CA GLU A 125 -0.51 5.84 -10.59
C GLU A 125 -0.76 5.67 -12.10
N GLU A 126 -0.93 4.44 -12.57
CA GLU A 126 -1.26 4.18 -13.99
C GLU A 126 -2.54 4.90 -14.43
N GLN A 127 -3.60 4.88 -13.60
CA GLN A 127 -4.86 5.56 -13.91
C GLN A 127 -4.72 7.09 -13.95
N LEU A 128 -3.89 7.66 -13.08
CA LEU A 128 -3.61 9.10 -13.06
C LEU A 128 -2.81 9.53 -14.29
N ILE A 129 -1.83 8.74 -14.72
CA ILE A 129 -1.08 8.97 -15.96
C ILE A 129 -2.03 8.93 -17.16
N ALA A 130 -2.85 7.88 -17.26
CA ALA A 130 -3.82 7.73 -18.36
C ALA A 130 -4.83 8.89 -18.43
N ASN A 131 -5.30 9.38 -17.27
CA ASN A 131 -6.17 10.56 -17.21
C ASN A 131 -5.44 11.83 -17.66
N THR A 132 -4.21 12.03 -17.22
CA THR A 132 -3.38 13.17 -17.62
C THR A 132 -3.16 13.20 -19.13
N GLU A 133 -2.78 12.07 -19.72
CA GLU A 133 -2.61 11.96 -21.17
C GLU A 133 -3.91 12.20 -21.95
N ARG A 134 -5.04 11.72 -21.43
CA ARG A 134 -6.36 11.98 -22.03
C ARG A 134 -6.70 13.46 -21.98
N LEU A 135 -6.42 14.12 -20.85
CA LEU A 135 -6.67 15.54 -20.66
C LEU A 135 -5.76 16.38 -21.58
N GLU A 136 -4.47 16.05 -21.68
CA GLU A 136 -3.56 16.71 -22.61
C GLU A 136 -4.01 16.57 -24.07
N ARG A 137 -4.39 15.35 -24.50
CA ARG A 137 -4.90 15.14 -25.86
C ARG A 137 -6.18 15.93 -26.12
N SER A 138 -7.08 16.00 -25.15
CA SER A 138 -8.30 16.80 -25.24
C SER A 138 -7.97 18.30 -25.34
N SER A 139 -7.04 18.78 -24.52
CA SER A 139 -6.57 20.18 -24.53
C SER A 139 -6.00 20.56 -25.89
N ARG A 140 -5.11 19.74 -26.47
CA ARG A 140 -4.54 19.96 -27.81
C ARG A 140 -5.63 20.00 -28.89
N LYS A 141 -6.59 19.07 -28.85
CA LYS A 141 -7.74 19.07 -29.77
C LYS A 141 -8.59 20.34 -29.66
N ILE A 142 -8.82 20.84 -28.45
CA ILE A 142 -9.58 22.08 -28.24
C ILE A 142 -8.80 23.28 -28.79
N GLN A 143 -7.49 23.35 -28.55
CA GLN A 143 -6.64 24.41 -29.11
C GLN A 143 -6.64 24.39 -30.65
N ASP A 144 -6.52 23.21 -31.25
CA ASP A 144 -6.59 23.07 -32.71
C ASP A 144 -7.97 23.45 -33.26
N ALA A 145 -9.05 23.02 -32.59
CA ALA A 145 -10.42 23.39 -32.97
C ALA A 145 -10.65 24.90 -32.86
N TYR A 146 -10.13 25.54 -31.82
CA TYR A 146 -10.19 26.99 -31.65
C TYR A 146 -9.45 27.72 -32.78
N ARG A 147 -8.23 27.28 -33.12
CA ARG A 147 -7.47 27.85 -34.24
C ARG A 147 -8.24 27.72 -35.56
N MET A 148 -8.77 26.53 -35.87
CA MET A 148 -9.57 26.29 -37.07
C MET A 148 -10.84 27.16 -37.11
N ALA A 149 -11.49 27.38 -35.97
CA ALA A 149 -12.66 28.24 -35.88
C ALA A 149 -12.32 29.70 -36.21
N VAL A 150 -11.20 30.22 -35.68
CA VAL A 150 -10.72 31.58 -35.97
C VAL A 150 -10.32 31.74 -37.45
N GLU A 151 -9.62 30.75 -38.01
CA GLU A 151 -9.29 30.75 -39.46
C GLU A 151 -10.55 30.74 -40.32
N THR A 152 -11.55 29.95 -39.93
CA THR A 152 -12.85 29.89 -40.63
C THR A 152 -13.61 31.21 -40.52
N GLU A 153 -13.56 31.88 -39.37
CA GLU A 153 -14.16 33.21 -39.17
C GLU A 153 -13.50 34.25 -40.11
N GLN A 154 -12.17 34.24 -40.21
CA GLN A 154 -11.43 35.14 -41.10
C GLN A 154 -11.79 34.92 -42.57
N ILE A 155 -11.83 33.66 -43.01
CA ILE A 155 -12.26 33.30 -44.38
C ILE A 155 -13.71 33.76 -44.61
N GLY A 156 -14.60 33.56 -43.63
CA GLY A 156 -15.98 34.02 -43.69
C GLY A 156 -16.09 35.54 -43.87
N ALA A 157 -15.29 36.31 -43.11
CA ALA A 157 -15.23 37.76 -43.23
C ALA A 157 -14.73 38.22 -44.62
N GLU A 158 -13.69 37.55 -45.16
CA GLU A 158 -13.18 37.82 -46.50
C GLU A 158 -14.24 37.53 -47.58
N VAL A 159 -14.93 36.39 -47.48
CA VAL A 159 -16.01 36.00 -48.40
C VAL A 159 -17.13 37.03 -48.37
N LEU A 160 -17.57 37.49 -47.19
CA LEU A 160 -18.58 38.54 -47.07
C LEU A 160 -18.12 39.87 -47.67
N GLY A 161 -16.85 40.24 -47.50
CA GLY A 161 -16.24 41.40 -48.14
C GLY A 161 -16.27 41.30 -49.67
N ASN A 162 -15.88 40.15 -50.21
CA ASN A 162 -15.91 39.88 -51.65
C ASN A 162 -17.34 39.92 -52.20
N LEU A 163 -18.32 39.31 -51.53
CA LEU A 163 -19.73 39.35 -51.92
C LEU A 163 -20.29 40.78 -51.91
N SER A 164 -19.88 41.61 -50.94
CA SER A 164 -20.27 43.03 -50.89
C SER A 164 -19.73 43.81 -52.09
N SER A 165 -18.44 43.65 -52.41
CA SER A 165 -17.82 44.27 -53.60
C SER A 165 -18.44 43.79 -54.91
N GLN A 166 -18.75 42.49 -55.03
CA GLN A 166 -19.45 41.93 -56.17
C GLN A 166 -20.86 42.52 -56.32
N ARG A 167 -21.61 42.67 -55.22
CA ARG A 167 -22.93 43.32 -55.23
C ARG A 167 -22.85 44.76 -55.73
N GLU A 168 -21.86 45.52 -55.28
CA GLU A 168 -21.67 46.90 -55.74
C GLU A 168 -21.31 46.96 -57.23
N THR A 169 -20.45 46.05 -57.70
CA THR A 169 -20.08 45.94 -59.12
C THR A 169 -21.30 45.63 -60.00
N ILE A 170 -22.15 44.68 -59.58
CA ILE A 170 -23.41 44.36 -60.26
C ILE A 170 -24.36 45.57 -60.23
N GLY A 171 -24.45 46.28 -59.11
CA GLY A 171 -25.22 47.51 -58.98
C GLY A 171 -24.82 48.56 -60.01
N ARG A 172 -23.51 48.89 -60.07
CA ARG A 172 -22.95 49.82 -61.06
C ARG A 172 -23.21 49.37 -62.50
N ALA A 173 -23.03 48.08 -62.79
CA ALA A 173 -23.29 47.53 -64.12
C ALA A 173 -24.77 47.69 -64.52
N ARG A 174 -25.69 47.45 -63.59
CA ARG A 174 -27.14 47.62 -63.80
C ARG A 174 -27.53 49.09 -64.01
N ASP A 175 -26.94 50.01 -63.26
CA ASP A 175 -27.22 51.44 -63.42
C ASP A 175 -26.70 51.97 -64.76
N ARG A 176 -25.48 51.57 -65.17
CA ARG A 176 -24.96 51.88 -66.52
C ARG A 176 -25.82 51.30 -67.64
N MET A 177 -26.33 50.07 -67.48
CA MET A 177 -27.24 49.47 -68.46
C MET A 177 -28.54 50.27 -68.60
N ARG A 178 -29.12 50.71 -67.47
CA ARG A 178 -30.32 51.56 -67.48
C ARG A 178 -30.07 52.91 -68.14
N GLU A 179 -28.92 53.53 -67.89
CA GLU A 179 -28.54 54.77 -68.56
C GLU A 179 -28.40 54.56 -70.08
N ALA A 180 -27.71 53.50 -70.49
CA ALA A 180 -27.58 53.13 -71.89
C ALA A 180 -28.94 52.86 -72.55
N ASP A 181 -29.88 52.18 -71.87
CA ASP A 181 -31.25 51.96 -72.37
C ASP A 181 -31.99 53.28 -72.60
N VAL A 182 -31.83 54.26 -71.70
CA VAL A 182 -32.41 55.61 -71.84
C VAL A 182 -31.81 56.35 -73.03
N GLU A 183 -30.48 56.31 -73.18
CA GLU A 183 -29.78 56.94 -74.30
C GLU A 183 -30.14 56.29 -75.63
N LEU A 184 -30.19 54.96 -75.72
CA LEU A 184 -30.66 54.22 -76.89
C LEU A 184 -32.10 54.59 -77.23
N GLY A 185 -32.97 54.75 -76.23
CA GLY A 185 -34.33 55.24 -76.42
C GLY A 185 -34.39 56.64 -77.02
N ARG A 186 -33.50 57.57 -76.60
CA ARG A 186 -33.39 58.91 -77.19
C ARG A 186 -32.85 58.85 -78.63
N SER A 187 -31.79 58.08 -78.85
CA SER A 187 -31.19 57.86 -80.17
C SER A 187 -32.19 57.25 -81.17
N ASN A 188 -32.99 56.28 -80.74
CA ASN A 188 -34.05 55.68 -81.56
C ASN A 188 -35.14 56.70 -81.92
N ARG A 189 -35.55 57.58 -80.98
CA ARG A 189 -36.49 58.67 -81.30
C ARG A 189 -35.91 59.66 -82.32
N LEU A 190 -34.64 60.04 -82.18
CA LEU A 190 -33.94 60.92 -83.12
C LEU A 190 -33.83 60.28 -84.52
N LEU A 191 -33.47 59.00 -84.59
CA LEU A 191 -33.45 58.24 -85.85
C LEU A 191 -34.84 58.20 -86.51
N ASN A 192 -35.90 57.90 -85.75
CA ASN A 192 -37.26 57.92 -86.30
C ASN A 192 -37.69 59.30 -86.78
N THR A 193 -37.23 60.39 -86.14
CA THR A 193 -37.50 61.75 -86.64
C THR A 193 -36.70 62.06 -87.92
N MET A 194 -35.49 61.54 -88.06
CA MET A 194 -34.71 61.65 -89.29
C MET A 194 -35.31 60.84 -90.45
N ILE A 195 -35.79 59.61 -90.20
CA ILE A 195 -36.42 58.75 -91.22
C ILE A 195 -37.76 59.32 -91.72
N ARG A 196 -38.47 60.06 -90.87
CA ARG A 196 -39.78 60.64 -91.20
C ARG A 196 -39.68 61.99 -91.93
N ARG A 197 -38.48 62.55 -92.07
CA ARG A 197 -38.18 63.71 -92.93
C ARG A 197 -37.79 63.23 -94.32
#